data_AF-A0A4R6V2A3-F1
#
_entry.id   AF-A0A4R6V2A3-F1
#
_cell.length_a   1.000
_cell.length_b   1.000
_cell.length_c   1.000
_cell.angle_alpha   90.00
_cell.angle_beta   90.00
_cell.angle_gamma   90.00
#
_symmetry.space_group_name_H-M   'P 1'
#
loop_
_entity.id
_entity.type
_entity.pdbx_description
1 polymer ?
#
loop_
_entity_poly.entity_id
_entity_poly.type
_entity_poly.pdbx_seq_one_letter_code
_entity_poly.pdbx_strand_id
1 'polypeptide(L)'
;MPSRVVTVANGPPTAAGPARGERAMSGTTDTAGDMYFSADGGVYDASGTMIGTYETDGAGNVDLVTTDTDGDGVLDTSVADTDHNGSFETGIVDTDGDGYYDTMVTDTDGDGDFDTAAVDTDRDGQADTTSHDPAGF
;
A
#
# COMPACT_ATOMS: atom_id res chain seq x y z
N MET A 1 18.99 -0.87 -24.87
CA MET A 1 17.67 -1.41 -24.47
C MET A 1 16.66 -0.28 -24.66
N PRO A 2 15.58 -0.42 -25.45
CA PRO A 2 14.73 0.73 -25.72
C PRO A 2 13.73 0.93 -24.58
N SER A 3 13.87 2.04 -23.86
CA SER A 3 12.86 2.54 -22.92
C SER A 3 11.57 2.81 -23.70
N ARG A 4 10.51 2.07 -23.38
CA ARG A 4 9.20 2.27 -23.99
C ARG A 4 8.46 3.31 -23.16
N VAL A 5 8.40 4.54 -23.67
CA VAL A 5 7.54 5.61 -23.16
C VAL A 5 6.10 5.10 -23.26
N VAL A 6 5.46 4.82 -22.13
CA VAL A 6 4.03 4.53 -22.06
C VAL A 6 3.31 5.85 -22.25
N THR A 7 2.70 6.01 -23.43
CA THR A 7 1.82 7.15 -23.72
C THR A 7 0.57 7.02 -22.85
N VAL A 8 0.41 7.93 -21.88
CA VAL A 8 -0.83 8.09 -21.12
C VAL A 8 -1.93 8.47 -22.11
N ALA A 9 -2.82 7.51 -22.39
CA ALA A 9 -3.99 7.75 -23.23
C ALA A 9 -5.01 8.57 -22.44
N ASN A 10 -5.02 9.89 -22.67
CA ASN A 10 -6.14 10.75 -22.31
C ASN A 10 -7.35 10.40 -23.20
N GLY A 11 -8.17 9.45 -22.76
CA GLY A 11 -9.43 9.06 -23.42
C GLY A 11 -10.36 8.36 -22.44
N PRO A 12 -11.68 8.62 -22.46
CA PRO A 12 -12.58 8.22 -21.39
C PRO A 12 -12.81 6.70 -21.43
N PRO A 13 -12.69 5.98 -20.30
CA PRO A 13 -13.12 4.59 -20.22
C PRO A 13 -14.64 4.51 -20.25
N THR A 14 -15.19 3.85 -21.26
CA THR A 14 -16.60 3.47 -21.36
C THR A 14 -16.83 2.13 -20.65
N ALA A 15 -17.02 2.14 -19.34
CA ALA A 15 -17.69 1.06 -18.61
C ALA A 15 -18.14 1.61 -17.26
N ALA A 16 -19.35 1.24 -16.85
CA ALA A 16 -20.07 1.84 -15.74
C ALA A 16 -19.44 1.50 -14.37
N GLY A 17 -18.62 2.40 -13.85
CA GLY A 17 -18.27 2.54 -12.42
C GLY A 17 -18.96 3.76 -11.80
N PRO A 18 -18.81 4.01 -10.48
CA PRO A 18 -19.69 4.87 -9.71
C PRO A 18 -19.71 6.32 -10.22
N ALA A 19 -20.81 7.01 -9.90
CA ALA A 19 -21.22 8.27 -10.51
C ALA A 19 -20.08 9.28 -10.69
N ARG A 20 -19.91 9.66 -11.95
CA ARG A 20 -19.10 10.73 -12.55
C ARG A 20 -19.29 12.08 -11.86
N GLY A 21 -18.75 12.23 -10.65
CA GLY A 21 -18.62 13.52 -9.98
C GLY A 21 -17.18 13.99 -10.12
N GLU A 22 -16.89 14.79 -11.16
CA GLU A 22 -15.84 15.82 -11.31
C GLU A 22 -14.41 15.60 -10.76
N ARG A 23 -14.06 14.44 -10.23
CA ARG A 23 -12.76 14.14 -9.62
C ARG A 23 -11.84 13.59 -10.72
N ALA A 24 -10.70 14.26 -10.92
CA ALA A 24 -9.67 13.80 -11.83
C ALA A 24 -9.01 12.55 -11.22
N MET A 25 -9.39 11.37 -11.72
CA MET A 25 -8.77 10.11 -11.32
C MET A 25 -7.65 9.76 -12.31
N SER A 26 -6.51 9.33 -11.78
CA SER A 26 -5.41 8.79 -12.59
C SER A 26 -5.59 7.29 -12.75
N GLY A 27 -5.56 6.78 -13.98
CA GLY A 27 -5.74 5.36 -14.27
C GLY A 27 -4.44 4.69 -14.71
N THR A 28 -4.19 3.47 -14.23
CA THR A 28 -3.10 2.61 -14.68
C THR A 28 -3.61 1.23 -15.05
N THR A 29 -2.84 0.50 -15.85
CA THR A 29 -3.09 -0.91 -16.18
C THR A 29 -1.88 -1.73 -15.83
N ASP A 30 -2.10 -2.90 -15.24
CA ASP A 30 -1.02 -3.84 -15.01
C ASP A 30 -0.71 -4.67 -16.27
N THR A 31 0.12 -5.70 -16.10
CA THR A 31 0.50 -6.59 -17.21
C THR A 31 -0.61 -7.60 -17.55
N ALA A 32 -1.51 -7.93 -16.62
CA ALA A 32 -2.68 -8.76 -16.87
C ALA A 32 -3.81 -8.01 -17.62
N GLY A 33 -3.75 -6.67 -17.64
CA GLY A 33 -4.76 -5.80 -18.24
C GLY A 33 -5.83 -5.33 -17.25
N ASP A 34 -5.59 -5.54 -15.96
CA ASP A 34 -6.44 -5.05 -14.88
C ASP A 34 -6.28 -3.54 -14.76
N MET A 35 -7.42 -2.85 -14.67
CA MET A 35 -7.48 -1.39 -14.57
C MET A 35 -7.54 -0.98 -13.11
N TYR A 36 -6.70 -0.02 -12.73
CA TYR A 36 -6.69 0.59 -11.41
C TYR A 36 -6.85 2.10 -11.53
N PHE A 37 -7.54 2.70 -10.57
CA PHE A 37 -7.78 4.13 -10.50
C PHE A 37 -7.31 4.69 -9.17
N SER A 38 -6.64 5.84 -9.19
CA SER A 38 -6.19 6.52 -7.98
C SER A 38 -6.80 7.91 -7.89
N ALA A 39 -7.32 8.26 -6.71
CA ALA A 39 -7.93 9.55 -6.42
C ALA A 39 -7.93 9.84 -4.93
N ASP A 40 -7.58 11.07 -4.55
CA ASP A 40 -7.68 11.58 -3.18
C ASP A 40 -6.99 10.69 -2.11
N GLY A 41 -5.89 10.02 -2.47
CA GLY A 41 -5.17 9.10 -1.60
C GLY A 41 -5.75 7.68 -1.55
N GLY A 42 -6.80 7.37 -2.32
CA GLY A 42 -7.35 6.03 -2.47
C GLY A 42 -6.93 5.38 -3.80
N VAL A 43 -6.79 4.05 -3.78
CA VAL A 43 -6.62 3.19 -4.96
C VAL A 43 -7.85 2.30 -5.08
N TYR A 44 -8.41 2.24 -6.29
CA TYR A 44 -9.64 1.55 -6.60
C TYR A 44 -9.45 0.58 -7.76
N ASP A 45 -10.15 -0.54 -7.72
CA ASP A 45 -10.24 -1.48 -8.84
C ASP A 45 -11.17 -0.95 -9.96
N ALA A 46 -11.34 -1.75 -11.01
CA ALA A 46 -12.24 -1.44 -12.12
C ALA A 46 -13.72 -1.37 -11.73
N SER A 47 -14.11 -1.99 -10.60
CA SER A 47 -15.47 -1.99 -10.08
C SER A 47 -15.78 -0.76 -9.22
N GLY A 48 -14.74 -0.05 -8.77
CA GLY A 48 -14.82 1.09 -7.86
C GLY A 48 -14.69 0.70 -6.39
N THR A 49 -14.33 -0.55 -6.10
CA THR A 49 -13.97 -1.01 -4.75
C THR A 49 -12.60 -0.45 -4.40
N MET A 50 -12.44 0.07 -3.18
CA MET A 50 -11.15 0.50 -2.67
C MET A 50 -10.32 -0.75 -2.37
N ILE A 51 -9.08 -0.78 -2.88
CA ILE A 51 -8.13 -1.88 -2.65
C ILE A 51 -6.86 -1.40 -1.94
N GLY A 52 -6.82 -0.13 -1.59
CA GLY A 52 -5.73 0.46 -0.85
C GLY A 52 -5.80 1.98 -0.77
N THR A 53 -4.88 2.54 0.00
CA THR A 53 -4.66 3.97 0.17
C THR A 53 -3.18 4.28 0.06
N TYR A 54 -2.87 5.54 -0.24
CA TYR A 54 -1.52 6.05 -0.20
C TYR A 54 -1.52 7.50 0.30
N GLU A 55 -0.50 7.85 1.06
CA GLU A 55 -0.21 9.22 1.46
C GLU A 55 1.11 9.67 0.84
N THR A 56 1.21 10.95 0.55
CA THR A 56 2.42 11.54 -0.02
C THR A 56 2.87 12.75 0.79
N ASP A 57 4.19 12.95 0.87
CA ASP A 57 4.76 14.16 1.45
C ASP A 57 4.43 15.43 0.63
N GLY A 58 4.90 16.56 1.15
CA GLY A 58 4.78 17.84 0.45
C GLY A 58 5.60 17.96 -0.85
N ALA A 59 6.48 16.98 -1.13
CA ALA A 59 7.29 16.90 -2.35
C ALA A 59 6.70 15.93 -3.39
N GLY A 60 5.69 15.14 -3.03
CA GLY A 60 5.02 14.15 -3.87
C GLY A 60 5.63 12.74 -3.83
N ASN A 61 6.51 12.44 -2.87
CA ASN A 61 6.97 11.08 -2.59
C ASN A 61 5.92 10.35 -1.76
N VAL A 62 5.92 9.02 -1.81
CA VAL A 62 4.93 8.20 -1.07
C VAL A 62 5.47 7.90 0.32
N ASP A 63 4.69 8.26 1.35
CA ASP A 63 5.08 8.11 2.76
C ASP A 63 4.38 6.92 3.41
N LEU A 64 3.17 6.62 2.97
CA LEU A 64 2.36 5.53 3.49
C LEU A 64 1.67 4.85 2.33
N VAL A 65 1.72 3.52 2.30
CA VAL A 65 0.87 2.71 1.43
C VAL A 65 0.16 1.70 2.30
N THR A 66 -1.13 1.54 2.05
CA THR A 66 -1.94 0.53 2.71
C THR A 66 -2.76 -0.23 1.66
N THR A 67 -2.94 -1.53 1.82
CA THR A 67 -3.66 -2.40 0.87
C THR A 67 -4.71 -3.25 1.57
N ASP A 68 -5.84 -3.40 0.89
CA ASP A 68 -6.89 -4.38 1.18
C ASP A 68 -6.78 -5.48 0.11
N THR A 69 -6.28 -6.64 0.52
CA THR A 69 -5.93 -7.76 -0.37
C THR A 69 -7.12 -8.70 -0.58
N ASP A 70 -8.02 -8.81 0.39
CA ASP A 70 -9.18 -9.70 0.33
C ASP A 70 -10.48 -9.00 -0.12
N GLY A 71 -10.47 -7.67 -0.16
CA GLY A 71 -11.53 -6.80 -0.66
C GLY A 71 -12.72 -6.65 0.29
N ASP A 72 -12.53 -6.89 1.59
CA ASP A 72 -13.59 -6.79 2.58
C ASP A 72 -13.83 -5.35 3.09
N GLY A 73 -12.95 -4.41 2.71
CA GLY A 73 -12.98 -3.01 3.08
C GLY A 73 -12.21 -2.67 4.35
N VAL A 74 -11.53 -3.65 4.97
CA VAL A 74 -10.53 -3.50 6.02
C VAL A 74 -9.14 -3.57 5.37
N LEU A 75 -8.17 -2.91 5.99
CA LEU A 75 -6.84 -2.75 5.42
C LEU A 75 -5.89 -3.80 6.02
N ASP A 76 -5.39 -4.72 5.19
CA ASP A 76 -4.58 -5.86 5.63
C ASP A 76 -3.11 -5.52 5.88
N THR A 77 -2.54 -4.60 5.11
CA THR A 77 -1.08 -4.36 5.16
C THR A 77 -0.79 -2.89 4.96
N SER A 78 0.01 -2.30 5.84
CA SER A 78 0.54 -0.94 5.67
C SER A 78 2.05 -0.91 5.74
N VAL A 79 2.68 -0.06 4.93
CA VAL A 79 4.11 0.24 4.97
C VAL A 79 4.33 1.75 4.95
N ALA A 80 5.28 2.23 5.76
CA ALA A 80 5.55 3.66 5.97
C ALA A 80 7.04 4.00 5.82
N ASP A 81 7.31 5.04 5.04
CA ASP A 81 8.59 5.76 4.91
C ASP A 81 8.48 6.98 5.83
N THR A 82 9.11 6.89 6.98
CA THR A 82 8.99 7.86 8.07
C THR A 82 10.03 8.97 7.99
N ASP A 83 11.16 8.71 7.34
CA ASP A 83 12.25 9.68 7.20
C ASP A 83 12.29 10.35 5.80
N HIS A 84 11.43 9.90 4.88
CA HIS A 84 11.24 10.37 3.51
C HIS A 84 12.47 10.15 2.63
N ASN A 85 13.19 9.04 2.85
CA ASN A 85 14.39 8.70 2.07
C ASN A 85 14.07 7.89 0.80
N GLY A 86 12.83 7.41 0.64
CA GLY A 86 12.38 6.58 -0.47
C GLY A 86 12.39 5.07 -0.19
N SER A 87 12.67 4.66 1.04
CA SER A 87 12.62 3.28 1.54
C SER A 87 11.60 3.21 2.68
N PHE A 88 10.97 2.06 2.88
CA PHE A 88 9.97 1.91 3.94
C PHE A 88 10.64 1.39 5.21
N GLU A 89 10.57 2.13 6.32
CA GLU A 89 11.16 1.69 7.58
C GLU A 89 10.21 0.85 8.43
N THR A 90 8.90 0.96 8.24
CA THR A 90 7.92 0.26 9.08
C THR A 90 6.88 -0.44 8.24
N GLY A 91 6.55 -1.68 8.59
CA GLY A 91 5.46 -2.45 8.01
C GLY A 91 4.58 -3.06 9.09
N ILE A 92 3.28 -3.15 8.82
CA ILE A 92 2.31 -3.80 9.70
C ILE A 92 1.35 -4.63 8.86
N VAL A 93 0.93 -5.77 9.40
CA VAL A 93 0.02 -6.71 8.74
C VAL A 93 -1.08 -7.10 9.73
N ASP A 94 -2.33 -6.94 9.31
CA ASP A 94 -3.54 -7.46 9.92
C ASP A 94 -4.07 -8.56 8.97
N THR A 95 -3.89 -9.81 9.35
CA THR A 95 -4.21 -10.96 8.49
C THR A 95 -5.65 -11.41 8.65
N ASP A 96 -6.34 -10.94 9.69
CA ASP A 96 -7.71 -11.36 10.01
C ASP A 96 -8.76 -10.23 9.96
N GLY A 97 -8.34 -9.04 9.56
CA GLY A 97 -9.20 -7.92 9.18
C GLY A 97 -10.00 -7.37 10.36
N ASP A 98 -9.50 -7.51 11.58
CA ASP A 98 -10.21 -7.08 12.79
C ASP A 98 -9.82 -5.67 13.25
N GLY A 99 -8.84 -5.06 12.59
CA GLY A 99 -8.32 -3.73 12.87
C GLY A 99 -7.15 -3.71 13.86
N TYR A 100 -6.66 -4.87 14.31
CA TYR A 100 -5.44 -5.04 15.09
C TYR A 100 -4.37 -5.73 14.26
N TYR A 101 -3.14 -5.21 14.31
CA TYR A 101 -2.05 -5.79 13.54
C TYR A 101 -1.51 -7.06 14.21
N ASP A 102 -1.50 -8.16 13.48
CA ASP A 102 -0.89 -9.42 13.90
C ASP A 102 0.64 -9.36 13.86
N THR A 103 1.20 -8.62 12.91
CA THR A 103 2.64 -8.55 12.68
C THR A 103 3.09 -7.11 12.45
N MET A 104 4.21 -6.75 13.05
CA MET A 104 4.92 -5.49 12.82
C MET A 104 6.37 -5.79 12.44
N VAL A 105 6.86 -5.11 11.42
CA VAL A 105 8.26 -5.17 10.98
C VAL A 105 8.88 -3.78 10.96
N THR A 106 10.19 -3.69 11.20
CA THR A 106 10.91 -2.41 11.21
C THR A 106 12.35 -2.59 10.69
N ASP A 107 12.74 -1.74 9.75
CA ASP A 107 14.11 -1.54 9.28
C ASP A 107 14.72 -0.44 10.15
N THR A 108 15.78 -0.79 10.88
CA THR A 108 16.38 0.09 11.88
C THR A 108 17.68 0.73 11.42
N ASP A 109 18.29 0.22 10.34
CA ASP A 109 19.53 0.75 9.80
C ASP A 109 19.39 1.42 8.41
N GLY A 110 18.19 1.32 7.82
CA GLY A 110 17.78 2.03 6.61
C GLY A 110 18.39 1.44 5.34
N ASP A 111 18.74 0.16 5.35
CA ASP A 111 19.30 -0.52 4.18
C ASP A 111 18.22 -1.09 3.23
N GLY A 112 16.95 -1.05 3.65
CA GLY A 112 15.78 -1.48 2.91
C GLY A 112 15.33 -2.90 3.24
N ASP A 113 16.07 -3.64 4.06
CA ASP A 113 15.66 -4.93 4.60
C ASP A 113 15.18 -4.77 6.06
N PHE A 114 14.10 -5.47 6.45
CA PHE A 114 13.55 -5.32 7.79
C PHE A 114 14.40 -6.07 8.83
N ASP A 115 14.92 -5.35 9.82
CA ASP A 115 15.75 -5.91 10.90
C ASP A 115 14.96 -6.59 12.02
N THR A 116 13.75 -6.07 12.29
CA THR A 116 12.96 -6.47 13.46
C THR A 116 11.59 -6.92 13.02
N ALA A 117 11.13 -8.05 13.56
CA ALA A 117 9.77 -8.54 13.38
C ALA A 117 9.15 -8.87 14.74
N ALA A 118 7.92 -8.46 14.95
CA ALA A 118 7.13 -8.70 16.14
C ALA A 118 5.77 -9.25 15.74
N VAL A 119 5.31 -10.31 16.40
CA VAL A 119 4.02 -10.95 16.14
C VAL A 119 3.23 -10.98 17.43
N ASP A 120 2.00 -10.47 17.38
CA ASP A 120 1.00 -10.49 18.46
C ASP A 120 -0.17 -11.37 17.99
N THR A 121 -0.27 -12.59 18.49
CA THR A 121 -1.31 -13.56 18.09
C THR A 121 -2.49 -13.61 19.04
N ASP A 122 -2.35 -13.04 20.25
CA ASP A 122 -3.40 -13.04 21.27
C ASP A 122 -4.07 -11.67 21.47
N ARG A 123 -3.56 -10.64 20.78
CA ARG A 123 -4.11 -9.30 20.64
C ARG A 123 -4.16 -8.54 21.96
N ASP A 124 -3.20 -8.81 22.85
CA ASP A 124 -3.07 -8.08 24.11
C ASP A 124 -2.27 -6.77 23.99
N GLY A 125 -1.74 -6.48 22.79
CA GLY A 125 -0.91 -5.31 22.49
C GLY A 125 0.57 -5.52 22.85
N GLN A 126 0.97 -6.73 23.22
CA GLN A 126 2.34 -7.15 23.36
C GLN A 126 2.65 -8.29 22.39
N ALA A 127 3.80 -8.19 21.75
CA ALA A 127 4.25 -9.25 20.87
C ALA A 127 4.52 -10.54 21.64
N ASP A 128 3.86 -11.62 21.23
CA ASP A 128 4.14 -13.00 21.63
C ASP A 128 5.54 -13.44 21.20
N THR A 129 5.92 -13.05 19.98
CA THR A 129 7.18 -13.43 19.35
C THR A 129 7.87 -12.21 18.79
N THR A 130 9.16 -12.06 19.11
CA THR A 130 10.02 -11.05 18.49
C THR A 130 11.26 -11.69 17.91
N SER A 131 11.66 -11.24 16.74
CA SER A 131 12.89 -11.62 16.04
C SER A 131 13.64 -10.35 15.67
N HIS A 132 14.97 -10.39 15.80
CA HIS A 132 15.85 -9.29 15.44
C HIS A 132 17.09 -9.85 14.74
N ASP A 133 17.32 -9.42 13.50
CA ASP A 133 18.51 -9.71 12.71
C ASP A 133 19.05 -8.39 12.13
N PRO A 134 20.21 -7.87 12.60
CA PRO A 134 20.80 -6.62 12.12
C PRO A 134 21.35 -6.65 10.68
N ALA A 135 21.09 -7.73 9.95
CA ALA A 135 21.45 -7.87 8.55
C ALA A 135 20.22 -8.05 7.65
N GLY A 136 19.02 -7.81 8.20
CA GLY A 136 17.75 -8.05 7.53
C GLY A 136 17.32 -9.52 7.46
N PHE A 137 16.02 -9.73 7.20
CA PHE A 137 15.40 -11.05 6.94
C PHE A 137 15.12 -11.30 5.46
#